data_AF-A0A9P7E7F4-F1
#
_entry.id   AF-A0A9P7E7F4-F1
#
_cell.length_a   1.000
_cell.length_b   1.000
_cell.length_c   1.000
_cell.angle_alpha   90.00
_cell.angle_beta   90.00
_cell.angle_gamma   90.00
#
_symmetry.space_group_name_H-M   'P 1'
#
loop_
_entity.id
_entity.type
_entity.pdbx_description
1 polymer ?
#
loop_
_entity_poly.entity_id
_entity_poly.type
_entity_poly.pdbx_seq_one_letter_code
_entity_poly.pdbx_strand_id
1 'polypeptide(L)'
;GRKYRDSAPRNWLSSGTPFPLNESFRPPPPVSDALCTHIYFSYMADPEANSVRALAARHHLSIKRIDAILRLKGLEESWKKRSHALQGKPIQTGFVQGMESILGVPQTKIFTTLDESKPVPVQYDTNQQSGGFDWARQRYQRMFWETVPEGKDPIMPGILDAATKSATATFENKTKTNIVERPGRPAIKFIDVGNMFLDVKEQERRAKESERRAKVRSRRKE
;
A
#
# COMPACT_ATOMS: atom_id res chain seq x y z
N GLY A 1 16.62 -26.47 26.72
CA GLY A 1 16.64 -25.11 27.29
C GLY A 1 17.92 -24.36 27.01
N ARG A 2 19.10 -24.86 27.44
CA ARG A 2 20.37 -24.12 27.43
C ARG A 2 20.76 -23.46 26.09
N LYS A 3 20.42 -24.08 24.95
CA LYS A 3 20.63 -23.53 23.59
C LYS A 3 19.97 -22.16 23.34
N TYR A 4 18.90 -21.83 24.05
CA TYR A 4 18.12 -20.60 23.85
C TYR A 4 18.43 -19.53 24.91
N ARG A 5 19.46 -19.74 25.75
CA ARG A 5 19.90 -18.77 26.75
C ARG A 5 20.51 -17.53 26.08
N ASP A 6 21.37 -17.77 25.10
CA ASP A 6 22.04 -16.72 24.34
C ASP A 6 21.31 -16.51 23.01
N SER A 7 21.26 -15.25 22.56
CA SER A 7 20.62 -14.90 21.31
C SER A 7 21.45 -15.39 20.11
N ALA A 8 20.77 -16.01 19.16
CA ALA A 8 21.37 -16.43 17.89
C ALA A 8 20.40 -16.15 16.75
N PRO A 9 20.92 -15.86 15.54
CA PRO A 9 20.08 -15.56 14.38
C PRO A 9 19.17 -16.75 14.06
N ARG A 10 17.86 -16.49 13.99
CA ARG A 10 16.85 -17.48 13.62
C ARG A 10 16.94 -18.79 14.43
N ASN A 11 17.28 -18.68 15.72
CA ASN A 11 17.38 -19.82 16.65
C ASN A 11 16.01 -20.34 17.08
N TRP A 12 15.25 -20.86 16.13
CA TRP A 12 13.90 -21.38 16.35
C TRP A 12 13.89 -22.72 17.08
N LEU A 13 12.72 -23.07 17.65
CA LEU A 13 12.51 -24.32 18.38
C LEU A 13 12.60 -25.55 17.46
N SER A 14 12.16 -25.41 16.20
CA SER A 14 12.21 -26.45 15.18
C SER A 14 13.27 -26.16 14.11
N SER A 15 13.60 -27.18 13.32
CA SER A 15 14.52 -27.10 12.18
C SER A 15 13.89 -26.31 11.02
N GLY A 16 13.87 -24.98 11.14
CA GLY A 16 13.43 -24.09 10.07
C GLY A 16 12.00 -23.57 10.19
N THR A 17 11.30 -23.78 11.31
CA THR A 17 10.07 -23.07 11.67
C THR A 17 10.07 -22.65 13.14
N PRO A 18 9.45 -21.51 13.51
CA PRO A 18 9.35 -21.08 14.90
C PRO A 18 8.42 -21.98 15.72
N PHE A 19 7.40 -22.57 15.10
CA PHE A 19 6.42 -23.42 15.75
C PHE A 19 6.59 -24.87 15.26
N PRO A 20 6.95 -25.81 16.13
CA PRO A 20 7.12 -27.22 15.75
C PRO A 20 5.85 -27.86 15.16
N LEU A 21 4.67 -27.42 15.61
CA LEU A 21 3.37 -27.96 15.17
C LEU A 21 2.77 -27.22 13.97
N ASN A 22 3.42 -26.17 13.45
CA ASN A 22 2.93 -25.41 12.31
C ASN A 22 4.07 -25.16 11.32
N GLU A 23 4.26 -26.10 10.40
CA GLU A 23 5.30 -26.04 9.39
C GLU A 23 5.03 -24.99 8.29
N SER A 24 3.76 -24.62 8.11
CA SER A 24 3.33 -23.64 7.12
C SER A 24 3.75 -22.22 7.49
N PHE A 25 3.92 -21.93 8.78
CA PHE A 25 4.33 -20.61 9.24
C PHE A 25 5.85 -20.45 9.18
N ARG A 26 6.34 -19.84 8.09
CA ARG A 26 7.76 -19.56 7.84
C ARG A 26 7.97 -18.06 7.66
N PRO A 27 8.18 -17.29 8.75
CA PRO A 27 8.28 -15.86 8.64
C PRO A 27 9.54 -15.48 7.83
N PRO A 28 9.42 -14.63 6.80
CA PRO A 28 10.58 -14.11 6.10
C PRO A 28 11.35 -13.12 7.00
N PRO A 29 12.65 -12.91 6.76
CA PRO A 29 13.40 -11.87 7.46
C PRO A 29 12.79 -10.50 7.18
N PRO A 30 12.78 -9.58 8.15
CA PRO A 30 12.30 -8.23 7.92
C PRO A 30 13.26 -7.45 7.00
N VAL A 31 12.78 -6.29 6.52
CA VAL A 31 13.59 -5.36 5.73
C VAL A 31 14.62 -4.69 6.64
N SER A 32 15.87 -4.63 6.22
CA SER A 32 16.94 -3.96 6.98
C SER A 32 16.67 -2.46 7.13
N ASP A 33 17.01 -1.90 8.29
CA ASP A 33 16.95 -0.49 8.63
C ASP A 33 17.76 0.39 7.66
N ALA A 34 18.93 -0.10 7.23
CA ALA A 34 19.74 0.57 6.22
C ALA A 34 19.00 0.73 4.88
N LEU A 35 18.32 -0.32 4.41
CA LEU A 35 17.49 -0.28 3.22
C LEU A 35 16.27 0.64 3.41
N CYS A 36 15.60 0.58 4.55
CA CYS A 36 14.48 1.48 4.88
C CYS A 36 14.92 2.96 4.83
N THR A 37 16.10 3.25 5.39
CA THR A 37 16.70 4.59 5.38
C THR A 37 17.07 5.02 3.97
N HIS A 38 17.63 4.12 3.15
CA HIS A 38 17.91 4.39 1.74
C HIS A 38 16.65 4.72 0.94
N ILE A 39 15.60 3.89 1.05
CA ILE A 39 14.30 4.12 0.39
C ILE A 39 13.74 5.49 0.76
N TYR A 40 13.80 5.85 2.04
CA TYR A 40 13.34 7.16 2.52
C TYR A 40 14.13 8.32 1.90
N PHE A 41 15.46 8.26 1.90
CA PHE A 41 16.26 9.33 1.31
C PHE A 41 16.10 9.42 -0.21
N SER A 42 15.99 8.30 -0.93
CA SER A 42 15.70 8.30 -2.36
C SER A 42 14.37 8.98 -2.67
N TYR A 43 13.32 8.69 -1.87
CA TYR A 43 12.03 9.34 -2.02
C TYR A 43 12.10 10.85 -1.71
N MET A 44 12.80 11.24 -0.64
CA MET A 44 12.93 12.64 -0.25
C MET A 44 13.78 13.47 -1.21
N ALA A 45 14.70 12.84 -1.94
CA ALA A 45 15.52 13.51 -2.95
C ALA A 45 14.72 13.88 -4.21
N ASP A 46 13.88 12.98 -4.70
CA ASP A 46 13.03 13.21 -5.88
C ASP A 46 11.76 12.34 -5.82
N PRO A 47 10.63 12.88 -5.34
CA PRO A 47 9.37 12.13 -5.25
C PRO A 47 8.75 11.76 -6.60
N GLU A 48 9.04 12.51 -7.66
CA GLU A 48 8.48 12.26 -9.01
C GLU A 48 9.22 11.10 -9.68
N ALA A 49 10.56 11.13 -9.68
CA ALA A 49 11.36 10.04 -10.24
C ALA A 49 11.37 8.79 -9.33
N ASN A 50 11.28 8.97 -8.01
CA ASN A 50 11.24 7.89 -7.02
C ASN A 50 9.84 7.75 -6.40
N SER A 51 8.81 7.77 -7.25
CA SER A 51 7.44 7.50 -6.79
C SER A 51 7.33 6.16 -6.04
N VAL A 52 6.34 6.05 -5.15
CA VAL A 52 6.10 4.83 -4.34
C VAL A 52 6.03 3.57 -5.21
N ARG A 53 5.43 3.67 -6.40
CA ARG A 53 5.34 2.56 -7.36
C ARG A 53 6.70 2.21 -7.96
N ALA A 54 7.53 3.20 -8.29
CA ALA A 54 8.88 2.98 -8.81
C ALA A 54 9.78 2.32 -7.75
N LEU A 55 9.73 2.78 -6.50
CA LEU A 55 10.48 2.19 -5.39
C LEU A 55 10.02 0.76 -5.08
N ALA A 56 8.72 0.50 -5.10
CA ALA A 56 8.16 -0.85 -4.94
C ALA A 56 8.67 -1.81 -6.02
N ALA A 57 8.69 -1.37 -7.28
CA ALA A 57 9.18 -2.16 -8.40
C ALA A 57 10.69 -2.43 -8.31
N ARG A 58 11.49 -1.43 -7.95
CA ARG A 58 12.96 -1.56 -7.84
C ARG A 58 13.41 -2.44 -6.68
N HIS A 59 12.73 -2.39 -5.54
CA HIS A 59 13.10 -3.14 -4.34
C HIS A 59 12.31 -4.44 -4.14
N HIS A 60 11.38 -4.77 -5.05
CA HIS A 60 10.49 -5.93 -4.97
C HIS A 60 9.71 -6.01 -3.64
N LEU A 61 9.22 -4.87 -3.18
CA LEU A 61 8.39 -4.75 -1.97
C LEU A 61 6.99 -4.28 -2.36
N SER A 62 5.96 -4.69 -1.61
CA SER A 62 4.62 -4.15 -1.83
C SER A 62 4.57 -2.63 -1.67
N ILE A 63 3.67 -2.01 -2.45
CA ILE A 63 3.34 -0.59 -2.36
C ILE A 63 2.95 -0.21 -0.92
N LYS A 64 2.15 -1.04 -0.23
CA LYS A 64 1.74 -0.82 1.16
C LYS A 64 2.95 -0.85 2.11
N ARG A 65 3.92 -1.74 1.88
CA ARG A 65 5.15 -1.82 2.66
C ARG A 65 6.03 -0.58 2.44
N ILE A 66 6.19 -0.12 1.19
CA ILE A 66 6.91 1.13 0.91
C ILE A 66 6.22 2.34 1.58
N ASP A 67 4.90 2.46 1.47
CA ASP A 67 4.12 3.53 2.11
C ASP A 67 4.34 3.54 3.64
N ALA A 68 4.29 2.35 4.26
CA ALA A 68 4.58 2.18 5.67
C ALA A 68 6.03 2.57 6.05
N ILE A 69 7.02 2.19 5.24
CA ILE A 69 8.44 2.55 5.47
C ILE A 69 8.60 4.07 5.45
N LEU A 70 8.09 4.75 4.43
CA LEU A 70 8.18 6.20 4.29
C LEU A 70 7.56 6.90 5.51
N ARG A 71 6.40 6.42 5.97
CA ARG A 71 5.71 6.98 7.12
C ARG A 71 6.47 6.77 8.43
N LEU A 72 6.96 5.56 8.68
CA LEU A 72 7.69 5.24 9.91
C LEU A 72 9.03 5.97 9.97
N LYS A 73 9.74 6.09 8.85
CA LYS A 73 10.98 6.88 8.77
C LYS A 73 10.74 8.38 8.93
N GLY A 74 9.66 8.91 8.36
CA GLY A 74 9.25 10.29 8.61
C GLY A 74 8.97 10.56 10.10
N LEU A 75 8.34 9.62 10.80
CA LEU A 75 8.10 9.72 12.25
C LEU A 75 9.42 9.67 13.03
N GLU A 76 10.33 8.75 12.67
CA GLU A 76 11.66 8.66 13.27
C GLU A 76 12.43 9.98 13.17
N GLU A 77 12.48 10.61 11.99
CA GLU A 77 13.13 11.91 11.79
C GLU A 77 12.45 13.03 12.60
N SER A 78 11.13 13.01 12.71
CA SER A 78 10.41 13.97 13.55
C SER A 78 10.77 13.84 15.04
N TRP A 79 10.96 12.59 15.50
CA TRP A 79 11.40 12.31 16.87
C TRP A 79 12.86 12.67 17.07
N LYS A 80 13.75 12.44 16.09
CA LYS A 80 15.13 12.94 16.13
C LYS A 80 15.14 14.45 16.34
N LYS A 81 14.42 15.20 15.50
CA LYS A 81 14.31 16.67 15.61
C LYS A 81 13.78 17.12 16.97
N ARG A 82 12.72 16.48 17.49
CA ARG A 82 12.15 16.81 18.81
C ARG A 82 13.08 16.43 19.97
N SER A 83 13.79 15.31 19.87
CA SER A 83 14.76 14.87 20.88
C SER A 83 15.94 15.83 21.01
N HIS A 84 16.38 16.42 19.90
CA HIS A 84 17.39 17.47 19.91
C HIS A 84 16.87 18.81 20.46
N ALA A 85 15.55 19.06 20.38
CA ALA A 85 14.98 20.36 20.70
C ALA A 85 14.75 20.57 22.21
N LEU A 86 14.04 19.69 22.92
CA LEU A 86 13.77 19.79 24.37
C LEU A 86 13.06 18.49 24.84
N GLN A 87 13.70 17.71 25.73
CA GLN A 87 13.09 16.58 26.46
C GLN A 87 12.41 15.48 25.61
N GLY A 88 12.93 15.16 24.41
CA GLY A 88 12.38 14.06 23.62
C GLY A 88 12.83 12.67 24.09
N LYS A 89 12.00 11.66 23.82
CA LYS A 89 12.30 10.24 24.06
C LYS A 89 13.50 9.80 23.21
N PRO A 90 14.54 9.18 23.79
CA PRO A 90 15.69 8.70 23.03
C PRO A 90 15.29 7.54 22.10
N ILE A 91 15.80 7.56 20.86
CA ILE A 91 15.54 6.52 19.87
C ILE A 91 16.43 5.31 20.18
N GLN A 92 15.82 4.12 20.23
CA GLN A 92 16.47 2.88 20.63
C GLN A 92 17.18 2.20 19.44
N THR A 93 18.27 2.78 18.95
CA THR A 93 19.04 2.23 17.82
C THR A 93 19.70 0.88 18.12
N GLY A 94 20.21 0.70 19.35
CA GLY A 94 20.82 -0.57 19.77
C GLY A 94 19.82 -1.73 19.78
N PHE A 95 18.55 -1.47 20.09
CA PHE A 95 17.50 -2.48 20.02
C PHE A 95 17.23 -2.91 18.58
N VAL A 96 17.20 -1.96 17.64
CA VAL A 96 17.03 -2.26 16.20
C VAL A 96 18.15 -3.18 15.71
N GLN A 97 19.41 -2.86 15.99
CA GLN A 97 20.56 -3.69 15.60
C GLN A 97 20.49 -5.10 16.18
N GLY A 98 20.11 -5.23 17.46
CA GLY A 98 19.91 -6.54 18.10
C GLY A 98 18.79 -7.35 17.45
N MET A 99 17.66 -6.70 17.14
CA MET A 99 16.52 -7.35 16.49
C MET A 99 16.82 -7.81 15.07
N GLU A 100 17.55 -7.02 14.28
CA GLU A 100 17.99 -7.42 12.94
C GLU A 100 18.86 -8.67 12.97
N SER A 101 19.79 -8.73 13.93
CA SER A 101 20.63 -9.89 14.15
C SER A 101 19.81 -11.13 14.53
N ILE A 102 18.90 -11.02 15.50
CA ILE A 102 18.06 -12.13 15.97
C ILE A 102 17.12 -12.64 14.87
N LEU A 103 16.53 -11.74 14.09
CA LEU A 103 15.60 -12.08 13.01
C LEU A 103 16.30 -12.55 11.73
N GLY A 104 17.63 -12.55 11.71
CA GLY A 104 18.43 -13.06 10.59
C GLY A 104 18.34 -12.19 9.35
N VAL A 105 18.26 -10.86 9.53
CA VAL A 105 18.29 -9.92 8.41
C VAL A 105 19.64 -10.03 7.71
N PRO A 106 19.67 -10.24 6.38
CA PRO A 106 20.92 -10.31 5.66
C PRO A 106 21.61 -8.95 5.72
N GLN A 107 22.80 -8.92 6.30
CA GLN A 107 23.69 -7.76 6.28
C GLN A 107 24.36 -7.67 4.89
N THR A 108 23.56 -7.55 3.83
CA THR A 108 24.09 -7.32 2.49
C THR A 108 24.71 -5.94 2.44
N LYS A 109 26.01 -5.88 2.09
CA LYS A 109 26.60 -4.65 1.55
C LYS A 109 25.65 -4.17 0.44
N ILE A 110 25.30 -2.90 0.45
CA ILE A 110 24.35 -2.27 -0.49
C ILE A 110 24.91 -2.43 -1.91
N PHE A 111 24.70 -3.61 -2.51
CA PHE A 111 25.06 -3.93 -3.88
C PHE A 111 23.75 -4.20 -4.58
N THR A 112 23.46 -3.29 -5.50
CA THR A 112 22.31 -3.17 -6.39
C THR A 112 22.19 -4.30 -7.41
N THR A 113 22.74 -5.48 -7.11
CA THR A 113 22.73 -6.64 -7.99
C THR A 113 21.98 -7.76 -7.27
N LEU A 114 20.67 -7.80 -7.50
CA LEU A 114 19.81 -8.83 -6.98
C LEU A 114 20.07 -10.14 -7.74
N ASP A 115 20.40 -11.19 -6.98
CA ASP A 115 20.37 -12.57 -7.46
C ASP A 115 18.91 -13.01 -7.58
N GLU A 116 18.38 -13.05 -8.81
CA GLU A 116 17.01 -13.44 -9.17
C GLU A 116 16.63 -14.87 -8.71
N SER A 117 17.60 -15.68 -8.30
CA SER A 117 17.38 -17.07 -7.89
C SER A 117 16.69 -17.24 -6.53
N LYS A 118 16.62 -16.18 -5.71
CA LYS A 118 15.96 -16.23 -4.40
C LYS A 118 14.50 -15.83 -4.51
N PRO A 119 13.54 -16.73 -4.20
CA PRO A 119 12.13 -16.39 -4.22
C PRO A 119 11.87 -15.26 -3.21
N VAL A 120 11.62 -14.06 -3.73
CA VAL A 120 11.09 -12.95 -2.93
C VAL A 120 9.78 -13.45 -2.30
N PRO A 121 9.49 -13.20 -1.01
CA PRO A 121 8.28 -13.70 -0.37
C PRO A 121 7.06 -12.86 -0.84
N VAL A 122 6.70 -13.02 -2.12
CA VAL A 122 5.58 -12.37 -2.81
C VAL A 122 4.25 -12.70 -2.13
N GLN A 123 4.13 -13.90 -1.53
CA GLN A 123 2.89 -14.42 -0.98
C GLN A 123 2.27 -13.57 0.15
N TYR A 124 3.09 -12.94 1.00
CA TYR A 124 2.58 -12.14 2.12
C TYR A 124 2.10 -10.75 1.71
N ASP A 125 2.69 -10.19 0.66
CA ASP A 125 2.37 -8.86 0.15
C ASP A 125 1.03 -8.84 -0.61
N THR A 126 0.64 -9.96 -1.22
CA THR A 126 -0.68 -10.16 -1.84
C THR A 126 -1.83 -10.08 -0.83
N ASN A 127 -1.66 -10.63 0.39
CA ASN A 127 -2.74 -10.65 1.40
C ASN A 127 -2.99 -9.28 2.04
N GLN A 128 -2.01 -8.36 2.04
CA GLN A 128 -2.25 -7.02 2.57
C GLN A 128 -3.06 -6.13 1.63
N GLN A 129 -3.13 -6.42 0.32
CA GLN A 129 -3.82 -5.55 -0.64
C GLN A 129 -5.35 -5.55 -0.48
N SER A 130 -5.94 -6.60 0.09
CA SER A 130 -7.40 -6.80 0.22
C SER A 130 -8.06 -6.15 1.46
N GLY A 131 -7.30 -5.59 2.40
CA GLY A 131 -7.85 -4.90 3.58
C GLY A 131 -8.35 -3.49 3.27
N GLY A 132 -9.66 -3.27 3.44
CA GLY A 132 -10.38 -2.01 3.20
C GLY A 132 -10.08 -0.88 4.18
N PHE A 133 -10.40 0.34 3.73
CA PHE A 133 -10.41 1.65 4.41
C PHE A 133 -9.48 1.81 5.64
N ASP A 134 -8.26 2.26 5.38
CA ASP A 134 -7.22 2.43 6.40
C ASP A 134 -7.39 3.76 7.17
N TRP A 135 -8.17 3.74 8.24
CA TRP A 135 -8.30 4.84 9.20
C TRP A 135 -6.97 5.29 9.83
N ALA A 136 -5.98 4.38 9.91
CA ALA A 136 -4.64 4.72 10.36
C ALA A 136 -3.87 5.48 9.26
N ARG A 137 -4.15 5.25 7.98
CA ARG A 137 -3.60 6.06 6.87
C ARG A 137 -4.03 7.52 6.99
N GLN A 138 -5.31 7.77 7.17
CA GLN A 138 -5.88 9.12 7.28
C GLN A 138 -5.33 9.88 8.49
N ARG A 139 -5.20 9.23 9.65
CA ARG A 139 -4.68 9.88 10.87
C ARG A 139 -3.23 10.33 10.78
N TYR A 140 -2.40 9.63 9.99
CA TYR A 140 -0.99 10.00 9.87
C TYR A 140 -0.72 10.92 8.68
N GLN A 141 -1.53 10.87 7.61
CA GLN A 141 -1.57 11.98 6.64
C GLN A 141 -1.94 13.30 7.34
N ARG A 142 -2.90 13.25 8.28
CA ARG A 142 -3.35 14.40 9.08
C ARG A 142 -2.27 14.99 10.01
N MET A 143 -1.23 14.22 10.35
CA MET A 143 -0.12 14.67 11.21
C MET A 143 1.06 15.28 10.44
N PHE A 144 1.13 15.09 9.12
CA PHE A 144 2.37 15.37 8.37
C PHE A 144 2.37 16.70 7.60
N TRP A 145 1.25 17.42 7.49
CA TRP A 145 1.16 18.58 6.57
C TRP A 145 0.77 19.95 7.12
N GLU A 146 0.54 20.12 8.42
CA GLU A 146 0.48 21.47 9.02
C GLU A 146 1.12 21.43 10.42
N THR A 147 1.95 22.42 10.76
CA THR A 147 2.23 22.73 12.16
C THR A 147 0.98 23.35 12.75
N VAL A 148 0.03 22.51 13.17
CA VAL A 148 -1.21 22.97 13.80
C VAL A 148 -0.88 23.31 15.27
N PRO A 149 -1.10 24.56 15.71
CA PRO A 149 -0.97 24.91 17.13
C PRO A 149 -1.92 24.05 17.97
N GLU A 150 -1.48 23.64 19.16
CA GLU A 150 -2.31 22.81 20.05
C GLU A 150 -3.66 23.49 20.33
N GLY A 151 -4.76 22.79 20.03
CA GLY A 151 -6.13 23.25 20.30
C GLY A 151 -6.94 23.75 19.10
N LYS A 152 -6.41 23.71 17.87
CA LYS A 152 -7.21 23.96 16.65
C LYS A 152 -7.29 22.71 15.78
N ASP A 153 -8.44 22.51 15.13
CA ASP A 153 -8.56 21.49 14.10
C ASP A 153 -7.83 21.96 12.82
N PRO A 154 -7.09 21.08 12.12
CA PRO A 154 -6.46 21.42 10.85
C PRO A 154 -7.51 21.88 9.82
N ILE A 155 -7.14 22.75 8.89
CA ILE A 155 -8.08 23.36 7.91
C ILE A 155 -8.28 22.46 6.68
N MET A 156 -7.27 21.69 6.28
CA MET A 156 -7.28 20.76 5.14
C MET A 156 -8.28 19.58 5.18
N PRO A 157 -8.69 19.01 6.32
CA PRO A 157 -9.72 17.97 6.41
C PRO A 157 -11.06 18.40 5.81
N GLY A 158 -11.47 19.66 6.01
CA GLY A 158 -12.74 20.16 5.48
C GLY A 158 -12.77 20.23 3.96
N ILE A 159 -11.63 20.59 3.34
CA ILE A 159 -11.52 20.75 1.88
C ILE A 159 -11.43 19.40 1.18
N LEU A 160 -10.67 18.44 1.74
CA LEU A 160 -10.56 17.08 1.22
C LEU A 160 -11.84 16.26 1.45
N ASP A 161 -12.50 16.40 2.60
CA ASP A 161 -13.81 15.78 2.83
C ASP A 161 -14.88 16.41 1.94
N ALA A 162 -14.84 17.72 1.68
CA ALA A 162 -15.75 18.36 0.72
C ALA A 162 -15.48 17.90 -0.72
N ALA A 163 -14.21 17.74 -1.12
CA ALA A 163 -13.82 17.27 -2.45
C ALA A 163 -14.16 15.78 -2.68
N THR A 164 -14.00 14.94 -1.65
CA THR A 164 -14.43 13.54 -1.72
C THR A 164 -15.95 13.42 -1.70
N LYS A 165 -16.66 14.17 -0.85
CA LYS A 165 -18.13 14.22 -0.82
C LYS A 165 -18.70 14.74 -2.14
N SER A 166 -18.08 15.73 -2.78
CA SER A 166 -18.51 16.20 -4.11
C SER A 166 -18.17 15.18 -5.21
N ALA A 167 -17.03 14.51 -5.15
CA ALA A 167 -16.68 13.43 -6.08
C ALA A 167 -17.61 12.22 -5.95
N THR A 168 -18.00 11.82 -4.74
CA THR A 168 -18.96 10.74 -4.51
C THR A 168 -20.39 11.17 -4.85
N ALA A 169 -20.78 12.41 -4.54
CA ALA A 169 -22.09 12.96 -4.94
C ALA A 169 -22.26 13.06 -6.47
N THR A 170 -21.16 13.24 -7.21
CA THR A 170 -21.18 13.21 -8.69
C THR A 170 -21.35 11.77 -9.22
N PHE A 171 -20.94 10.77 -8.45
CA PHE A 171 -21.13 9.33 -8.75
C PHE A 171 -22.51 8.80 -8.34
N GLU A 172 -23.18 9.44 -7.38
CA GLU A 172 -24.54 9.10 -6.94
C GLU A 172 -25.64 9.68 -7.87
N ASN A 173 -25.42 9.61 -9.19
CA ASN A 173 -26.51 9.76 -10.14
C ASN A 173 -27.42 8.51 -10.07
N LYS A 174 -28.29 8.51 -9.07
CA LYS A 174 -29.54 7.74 -8.87
C LYS A 174 -29.70 6.51 -9.77
N THR A 175 -29.12 5.38 -9.37
CA THR A 175 -29.56 4.07 -9.88
C THR A 175 -31.00 3.82 -9.42
N LYS A 176 -31.95 3.77 -10.37
CA LYS A 176 -33.35 3.45 -10.05
C LYS A 176 -33.44 1.99 -9.62
N THR A 177 -33.81 1.74 -8.37
CA THR A 177 -34.02 0.38 -7.86
C THR A 177 -35.50 0.04 -7.81
N ASN A 178 -35.91 -1.03 -8.49
CA ASN A 178 -37.26 -1.58 -8.38
C ASN A 178 -37.22 -2.88 -7.58
N ILE A 179 -38.03 -2.97 -6.53
CA ILE A 179 -38.14 -4.14 -5.66
C ILE A 179 -39.48 -4.80 -5.95
N VAL A 180 -39.45 -6.09 -6.31
CA VAL A 180 -40.66 -6.88 -6.57
C VAL A 180 -40.78 -7.95 -5.49
N GLU A 181 -41.84 -7.84 -4.67
CA GLU A 181 -42.15 -8.80 -3.61
C GLU A 181 -43.33 -9.69 -4.01
N ARG A 182 -43.22 -10.99 -3.77
CA ARG A 182 -44.30 -11.97 -3.95
C ARG A 182 -44.33 -12.91 -2.74
N PRO A 183 -45.52 -13.24 -2.19
CA PRO A 183 -45.62 -14.08 -1.00
C PRO A 183 -45.07 -15.49 -1.27
N GLY A 184 -44.25 -16.00 -0.35
CA GLY A 184 -43.63 -17.34 -0.45
C GLY A 184 -42.29 -17.41 -1.20
N ARG A 185 -41.72 -16.29 -1.67
CA ARG A 185 -40.36 -16.21 -2.21
C ARG A 185 -39.59 -15.02 -1.61
N PRO A 186 -38.24 -15.08 -1.52
CA PRO A 186 -37.45 -13.93 -1.12
C PRO A 186 -37.55 -12.79 -2.16
N ALA A 187 -37.58 -11.55 -1.68
CA ALA A 187 -37.70 -10.36 -2.51
C ALA A 187 -36.53 -10.24 -3.49
N ILE A 188 -36.85 -9.94 -4.76
CA ILE A 188 -35.83 -9.75 -5.81
C ILE A 188 -35.66 -8.24 -6.03
N LYS A 189 -34.44 -7.76 -5.82
CA LYS A 189 -34.06 -6.35 -6.01
C LYS A 189 -33.36 -6.20 -7.36
N PHE A 190 -33.98 -5.47 -8.28
CA PHE A 190 -33.37 -5.12 -9.56
C PHE A 190 -32.69 -3.76 -9.44
N ILE A 191 -31.39 -3.73 -9.73
CA ILE A 191 -30.57 -2.52 -9.78
C ILE A 191 -30.27 -2.26 -11.25
N ASP A 192 -30.85 -1.19 -11.81
CA ASP A 192 -30.50 -0.76 -13.17
C ASP A 192 -29.11 -0.10 -13.14
N VAL A 193 -28.14 -0.78 -13.74
CA VAL A 193 -26.74 -0.37 -13.78
C VAL A 193 -26.38 0.45 -15.03
N GLY A 194 -27.33 0.70 -15.94
CA GLY A 194 -27.13 1.52 -17.15
C GLY A 194 -25.82 1.22 -17.90
N ASN A 195 -25.14 2.27 -18.38
CA ASN A 195 -23.87 2.18 -19.11
C ASN A 195 -22.62 2.07 -18.21
N MET A 196 -22.77 1.83 -16.90
CA MET A 196 -21.65 1.90 -15.94
C MET A 196 -20.53 0.87 -16.18
N PHE A 197 -20.79 -0.13 -17.01
CA PHE A 197 -19.83 -1.19 -17.35
C PHE A 197 -19.41 -1.19 -18.82
N LEU A 198 -19.83 -0.19 -19.59
CA LEU A 198 -19.36 0.00 -20.97
C LEU A 198 -18.13 0.90 -20.99
N ASP A 199 -17.00 0.34 -21.42
CA ASP A 199 -15.77 1.11 -21.63
C ASP A 199 -16.00 2.15 -22.74
N VAL A 200 -15.88 3.42 -22.38
CA VAL A 200 -16.07 4.56 -23.29
C VAL A 200 -15.14 4.46 -24.50
N LYS A 201 -13.91 3.95 -24.30
CA LYS A 201 -12.94 3.75 -25.39
C LYS A 201 -13.38 2.64 -26.35
N GLU A 202 -14.05 1.61 -25.87
CA GLU A 202 -14.60 0.53 -26.69
C GLU A 202 -15.77 1.02 -27.56
N GLN A 203 -16.60 1.93 -27.05
CA GLN A 203 -17.68 2.55 -27.82
C GLN A 203 -17.12 3.43 -28.95
N GLU A 204 -16.15 4.29 -28.66
CA GLU A 204 -15.48 5.13 -29.65
C GLU A 204 -14.81 4.28 -30.74
N ARG A 205 -14.14 3.19 -30.34
CA ARG A 205 -13.53 2.23 -31.28
C ARG A 205 -14.57 1.62 -32.22
N ARG A 206 -15.72 1.16 -31.70
CA ARG A 206 -16.81 0.61 -32.52
C ARG A 206 -17.42 1.64 -33.45
N ALA A 207 -17.63 2.87 -33.00
CA ALA A 207 -18.19 3.94 -33.83
C ALA A 207 -17.26 4.28 -35.00
N LYS A 208 -15.96 4.44 -34.71
CA LYS A 208 -14.95 4.68 -35.76
C LYS A 208 -14.83 3.51 -36.73
N GLU A 209 -14.97 2.28 -36.24
CA GLU A 209 -14.93 1.08 -37.08
C GLU A 209 -16.19 0.92 -37.95
N SER A 210 -17.37 1.29 -37.44
CA SER A 210 -18.62 1.27 -38.21
C SER A 210 -18.61 2.32 -39.32
N GLU A 211 -18.12 3.53 -39.03
CA GLU A 211 -17.91 4.58 -40.04
C GLU A 211 -16.92 4.13 -41.12
N ARG A 212 -15.82 3.48 -40.74
CA ARG A 212 -14.85 2.92 -41.70
C ARG A 212 -15.51 1.87 -42.61
N ARG A 213 -16.29 0.96 -42.03
CA ARG A 213 -17.02 -0.08 -42.80
C ARG A 213 -18.07 0.53 -43.72
N ALA A 214 -18.76 1.59 -43.29
CA ALA A 214 -19.73 2.31 -44.11
C ALA A 214 -19.06 2.96 -45.34
N LYS A 215 -17.93 3.65 -45.15
CA LYS A 215 -17.14 4.26 -46.24
C LYS A 215 -16.59 3.23 -47.24
N VAL A 216 -16.19 2.05 -46.77
CA VAL A 216 -15.74 0.96 -47.65
C VAL A 216 -16.92 0.38 -48.44
N ARG A 217 -18.10 0.25 -47.83
CA ARG A 217 -19.31 -0.24 -48.52
C ARG A 217 -19.82 0.75 -49.57
N SER A 218 -19.74 2.06 -49.31
CA SER A 218 -20.14 3.06 -50.30
C SER A 218 -19.21 3.05 -51.52
N ARG A 219 -17.89 2.94 -51.32
CA ARG A 219 -16.90 2.81 -52.41
C ARG A 219 -17.00 1.52 -53.23
N ARG A 220 -17.68 0.49 -52.72
CA ARG A 220 -17.94 -0.77 -53.44
C ARG A 220 -19.26 -0.74 -54.24
N LYS A 221 -20.08 0.30 -54.06
CA LYS A 221 -21.37 0.48 -54.72
C LYS A 221 -21.31 1.44 -55.91
N GLU A 222 -20.21 2.18 -56.08
CA GLU A 222 -19.78 2.75 -57.36
C GLU A 222 -19.05 1.67 -58.19
#